data_AF-A0A6L3XWK4-F1
#
_entry.id   AF-A0A6L3XWK4-F1
#
_cell.length_a   1.000
_cell.length_b   1.000
_cell.length_c   1.000
_cell.angle_alpha   90.00
_cell.angle_beta   90.00
_cell.angle_gamma   90.00
#
_symmetry.space_group_name_H-M   'P 1'
#
loop_
_entity.id
_entity.type
_entity.pdbx_description
1 polymer ?
#
loop_
_entity_poly.entity_id
_entity_poly.type
_entity_poly.pdbx_seq_one_letter_code
_entity_poly.pdbx_strand_id
1 'polypeptide(L)' 'ESGRVTIMMPHPERVFRTVSNSWHPENWGEDSPWMRIFRNARKQLG' A
#
# COMPACT_ATOMS: atom_id res chain seq x y z
N GLU A 1 -11.57 -17.00 4.94
CA GLU A 1 -11.03 -18.04 5.85
C GLU A 1 -9.66 -18.62 5.45
N SER A 2 -8.79 -17.93 4.71
CA SER A 2 -7.36 -18.29 4.61
C SER A 2 -6.42 -17.08 4.45
N GLY A 3 -6.97 -15.86 4.46
CA GLY A 3 -6.20 -14.62 4.25
C GLY A 3 -5.63 -14.41 2.84
N ARG A 4 -5.76 -15.38 1.93
CA ARG A 4 -5.14 -15.35 0.60
C ARG A 4 -5.80 -14.40 -0.40
N VAL A 5 -7.03 -13.98 -0.13
CA VAL A 5 -7.78 -13.02 -0.97
C VAL A 5 -8.32 -11.92 -0.06
N THR A 6 -8.05 -10.68 -0.43
CA THR A 6 -8.60 -9.47 0.19
C THR A 6 -9.20 -8.62 -0.91
N ILE A 7 -10.48 -8.27 -0.76
CA ILE A 7 -11.18 -7.33 -1.64
C ILE A 7 -11.41 -6.03 -0.88
N MET A 8 -11.25 -4.91 -1.56
CA MET A 8 -11.43 -3.60 -0.93
C MET A 8 -11.90 -2.57 -1.96
N MET A 9 -12.75 -1.65 -1.51
CA MET A 9 -13.23 -0.52 -2.31
C MET A 9 -12.25 0.67 -2.39
N PRO A 10 -11.43 0.97 -1.35
CA PRO A 10 -10.38 1.98 -1.48
C PRO A 10 -9.30 1.56 -2.50
N HIS A 11 -8.57 2.54 -3.03
CA HIS A 11 -7.61 2.37 -4.13
C HIS A 11 -6.16 2.54 -3.65
N PRO A 12 -5.55 1.55 -2.96
CA PRO A 12 -4.17 1.65 -2.46
C PRO A 12 -3.14 1.85 -3.58
N GLU A 13 -3.45 1.39 -4.79
CA GLU A 13 -2.63 1.53 -6.00
C GLU A 13 -2.59 2.96 -6.55
N ARG A 14 -3.54 3.83 -6.17
CA ARG A 14 -3.49 5.26 -6.53
C ARG A 14 -2.62 6.08 -5.60
N VAL A 15 -2.38 5.59 -4.38
CA VAL A 15 -1.74 6.34 -3.29
C VAL A 15 -0.55 5.61 -2.68
N PHE A 16 0.07 4.68 -3.40
CA PHE A 16 1.27 3.97 -2.92
C PHE A 16 2.49 4.89 -2.80
N ARG A 17 2.56 5.95 -3.61
CA ARG A 17 3.59 7.01 -3.50
C ARG A 17 3.09 8.07 -2.54
N THR A 18 3.96 8.54 -1.65
CA THR A 18 3.65 9.62 -0.71
C THR A 18 3.14 10.86 -1.44
N VAL A 19 3.81 11.27 -2.53
CA VAL A 19 3.45 12.46 -3.34
C VAL A 19 2.03 12.42 -3.93
N SER A 20 1.42 11.24 -4.06
CA SER A 20 0.06 11.06 -4.58
C SER A 20 -1.02 11.12 -3.49
N ASN A 21 -0.65 11.32 -2.22
CA ASN A 21 -1.61 11.51 -1.14
C ASN A 21 -1.99 13.00 -1.04
N SER A 22 -3.29 13.32 -1.05
CA SER A 22 -3.80 14.69 -0.94
C SER A 22 -3.27 15.43 0.30
N TRP A 23 -3.08 14.68 1.38
CA TRP A 23 -2.40 15.11 2.59
C TRP A 23 -1.53 13.96 3.09
N HIS A 24 -0.32 14.26 3.56
CA HIS A 24 0.55 13.31 4.25
C HIS A 24 1.49 14.05 5.22
N PRO A 25 2.01 13.37 6.26
CA PRO A 25 3.09 13.90 7.10
C PRO A 25 4.33 14.26 6.28
N GLU A 26 5.02 15.33 6.67
CA GLU A 26 6.21 15.83 5.97
C GLU A 26 7.42 14.89 6.10
N ASN A 27 7.45 14.08 7.16
CA ASN A 27 8.54 13.14 7.42
C ASN A 27 8.45 11.83 6.61
N TRP A 28 7.43 11.65 5.77
CA TRP A 28 7.33 10.48 4.91
C TRP A 28 8.33 10.58 3.75
N GLY A 29 8.98 9.46 3.45
CA GLY A 29 9.79 9.31 2.25
C GLY A 29 8.93 9.07 1.00
N GLU A 30 9.51 8.43 -0.01
CA GLU A 30 8.84 8.11 -1.28
C GLU A 30 7.61 7.19 -1.11
N ASP A 31 7.69 6.21 -0.22
CA ASP A 31 6.65 5.20 -0.04
C ASP A 31 5.60 5.63 1.00
N SER A 32 4.32 5.55 0.61
CA SER A 32 3.22 5.63 1.57
C SER A 32 3.02 4.29 2.30
N PRO A 33 2.23 4.25 3.38
CA PRO A 33 1.87 3.01 4.06
C PRO A 33 1.27 1.94 3.14
N TRP A 34 0.56 2.36 2.07
CA TRP A 34 -0.12 1.45 1.14
C TRP A 34 0.85 0.61 0.30
N MET A 35 2.11 1.05 0.14
CA MET A 35 3.16 0.24 -0.49
C MET A 35 3.32 -1.12 0.19
N ARG A 36 3.02 -1.22 1.49
CA ARG A 36 3.19 -2.45 2.26
C ARG A 36 2.29 -3.59 1.79
N ILE A 37 1.11 -3.31 1.24
CA ILE A 37 0.22 -4.35 0.70
C ILE A 37 0.93 -5.11 -0.42
N PHE A 38 1.50 -4.38 -1.37
CA PHE A 38 2.16 -4.96 -2.55
C PHE A 38 3.48 -5.66 -2.16
N ARG A 39 4.24 -5.10 -1.21
CA ARG A 39 5.45 -5.74 -0.67
C ARG A 39 5.15 -7.05 0.05
N ASN A 40 4.08 -7.09 0.85
CA ASN A 40 3.65 -8.31 1.52
C ASN A 40 3.24 -9.39 0.51
N ALA A 41 2.50 -9.01 -0.54
CA ALA A 41 2.12 -9.94 -1.61
C ALA A 41 3.35 -10.54 -2.30
N ARG A 42 4.35 -9.73 -2.68
CA ARG A 42 5.59 -10.24 -3.28
C ARG A 42 6.33 -11.16 -2.31
N LYS A 43 6.50 -10.75 -1.05
CA LYS A 43 7.19 -11.56 -0.02
C LYS A 43 6.50 -12.91 0.23
N GLN A 44 5.19 -12.96 0.15
CA GLN A 44 4.42 -14.19 0.37
C GLN A 44 4.68 -15.26 -0.70
N LEU A 45 5.18 -14.88 -1.88
CA LEU A 45 5.49 -15.81 -2.98
C LEU A 45 6.87 -16.48 -2.84
N GLY A 46 7.71 -16.05 -1.89
CA GLY A 46 9.15 -16.39 -1.83
C GLY A 46 10.01 -15.35 -2.53
#